data_AF-A0A7S1D5B2-F1
#
_entry.id   AF-A0A7S1D5B2-F1
#
_cell.length_a   1.000
_cell.length_b   1.000
_cell.length_c   1.000
_cell.angle_alpha   90.00
_cell.angle_beta   90.00
_cell.angle_gamma   90.00
#
_symmetry.space_group_name_H-M   'P 1'
#
loop_
_entity.id
_entity.type
_entity.pdbx_description
1 polymer ?
#
loop_
_entity_poly.entity_id
_entity_poly.type
_entity_poly.pdbx_seq_one_letter_code
_entity_poly.pdbx_strand_id
1 'polypeptide(L)'
;DGKNKVDKTNLVGYQLLLNYCMGHRDSAVLLCPYSTVASLINHSKEPNVYLRWASPNRSNHEPEWLNKTLRSLKKKETAVLAFEAVALRDIEEGDEVFIDYGDEWQEAWDEHVANWKPVEGAEEYRSADDMNADKTTPLRTEFEQIQQPYPSNLDLKCDTSFVKRSKWLKHWNNGTLDKFMMNSDDDPSRCELLRKETDARGNVWYTALLIDEENSDEHQFLEKAPREAFHFIDRPYTADMHLNNAFRHDMRVPDHLFPEKWKNRISPDREDEKDQ
;
A
#
# COMPACT_ATOMS: atom_id res chain seq x y z
N ASP A 1 -20.95 -24.72 -14.61
CA ASP A 1 -20.52 -24.94 -13.21
C ASP A 1 -19.07 -25.36 -13.11
N GLY A 2 -18.15 -24.42 -13.34
CA GLY A 2 -16.70 -24.64 -13.21
C GLY A 2 -16.14 -23.91 -12.01
N LYS A 3 -16.38 -24.41 -10.79
CA LYS A 3 -15.65 -23.90 -9.62
C LYS A 3 -14.24 -24.48 -9.70
N ASN A 4 -13.29 -23.69 -10.20
CA ASN A 4 -11.87 -24.00 -10.10
C ASN A 4 -11.56 -24.35 -8.64
N LYS A 5 -11.27 -25.63 -8.37
CA LYS A 5 -10.73 -26.04 -7.09
C LYS A 5 -9.35 -25.40 -6.97
N VAL A 6 -9.26 -24.35 -6.16
CA VAL A 6 -7.99 -23.75 -5.79
C VAL A 6 -7.12 -24.86 -5.20
N ASP A 7 -6.01 -25.14 -5.86
CA ASP A 7 -4.98 -26.03 -5.33
C ASP A 7 -4.43 -25.39 -4.05
N LYS A 8 -4.69 -26.03 -2.91
CA LYS A 8 -4.29 -25.55 -1.58
C LYS A 8 -2.88 -26.00 -1.20
N THR A 9 -2.21 -26.76 -2.04
CA THR A 9 -0.86 -27.26 -1.76
C THR A 9 0.23 -26.29 -2.20
N ASN A 10 -0.10 -25.40 -3.14
CA ASN A 10 0.79 -24.36 -3.60
C ASN A 10 0.45 -23.01 -2.94
N LEU A 11 1.48 -22.26 -2.56
CA LEU A 11 1.31 -20.90 -2.08
C LEU A 11 0.77 -20.03 -3.22
N VAL A 12 -0.51 -19.64 -3.14
CA VAL A 12 -1.20 -18.86 -4.18
C VAL A 12 -1.03 -17.34 -4.03
N GLY A 13 -0.39 -16.88 -2.96
CA GLY A 13 -0.14 -15.47 -2.70
C GLY A 13 0.24 -15.18 -1.24
N TYR A 14 0.77 -13.99 -1.00
CA TYR A 14 1.06 -13.48 0.33
C TYR A 14 0.04 -12.42 0.72
N GLN A 15 -0.41 -12.45 1.98
CA GLN A 15 -1.18 -11.34 2.54
C GLN A 15 -0.24 -10.13 2.71
N LEU A 16 -0.47 -9.06 1.96
CA LEU A 16 0.43 -7.90 1.92
C LEU A 16 0.44 -7.10 3.23
N LEU A 17 -0.69 -7.08 3.95
CA LEU A 17 -0.89 -6.22 5.13
C LEU A 17 -0.97 -7.08 6.40
N LEU A 18 0.20 -7.45 6.96
CA LEU A 18 0.30 -8.08 8.28
C LEU A 18 0.87 -7.15 9.36
N ASN A 19 1.75 -6.21 8.97
CA ASN A 19 2.60 -5.44 9.89
C ASN A 19 1.89 -4.52 10.90
N TYR A 20 0.57 -4.39 10.83
CA TYR A 20 -0.24 -3.64 11.79
C TYR A 20 -1.55 -4.36 12.15
N CYS A 21 -1.62 -5.65 11.86
CA CYS A 21 -2.67 -6.50 12.39
C CYS A 21 -2.14 -7.28 13.60
N MET A 22 -3.06 -7.69 14.46
CA MET A 22 -2.76 -8.40 15.70
C MET A 22 -3.20 -9.86 15.58
N GLY A 23 -2.28 -10.79 15.81
CA GLY A 23 -2.55 -12.22 15.73
C GLY A 23 -2.01 -12.98 16.93
N HIS A 24 -2.18 -14.30 16.90
CA HIS A 24 -1.71 -15.21 17.94
C HIS A 24 -1.16 -16.47 17.28
N ARG A 25 -0.03 -17.00 17.78
CA ARG A 25 0.63 -18.19 17.23
C ARG A 25 -0.33 -19.38 17.08
N ASP A 26 -1.20 -19.54 18.07
CA ASP A 26 -2.18 -20.63 18.13
C ASP A 26 -3.52 -20.34 17.42
N SER A 27 -3.64 -19.25 16.66
CA SER A 27 -4.88 -18.86 16.00
C SER A 27 -4.71 -18.51 14.54
N ALA A 28 -5.70 -18.87 13.73
CA ALA A 28 -5.84 -18.36 12.37
C ALA A 28 -6.57 -17.01 12.30
N VAL A 29 -6.98 -16.45 13.45
CA VAL A 29 -7.62 -15.14 13.53
C VAL A 29 -6.55 -14.06 13.46
N LEU A 30 -6.84 -13.06 12.64
CA LEU A 30 -6.09 -11.82 12.55
C LEU A 30 -7.05 -10.66 12.83
N LEU A 31 -6.69 -9.81 13.79
CA LEU A 31 -7.45 -8.63 14.19
C LEU A 31 -6.77 -7.40 13.56
N CYS A 32 -7.33 -6.88 12.49
CA CYS A 32 -6.80 -5.69 11.81
C CYS A 32 -7.58 -4.44 12.29
N PRO A 33 -6.90 -3.46 12.90
CA PRO A 33 -7.54 -2.23 13.34
C PRO A 33 -8.19 -1.48 12.16
N TYR A 34 -9.38 -0.92 12.40
CA TYR A 34 -10.01 0.03 11.47
C TYR A 34 -9.64 1.50 11.79
N SER A 35 -9.06 1.76 12.97
CA SER A 35 -8.68 3.13 13.36
C SER A 35 -7.45 3.61 12.59
N THR A 36 -7.51 4.82 12.06
CA THR A 36 -6.43 5.48 11.29
C THR A 36 -5.18 5.75 12.11
N VAL A 37 -5.30 5.83 13.44
CA VAL A 37 -4.18 6.16 14.34
C VAL A 37 -3.49 4.91 14.86
N ALA A 38 -4.16 3.76 14.88
CA ALA A 38 -3.60 2.53 15.44
C ALA A 38 -2.35 2.05 14.69
N SER A 39 -2.28 2.30 13.37
CA SER A 39 -1.11 1.97 12.54
C SER A 39 0.06 2.95 12.67
N LEU A 40 -0.06 3.98 13.53
CA LEU A 40 1.00 4.98 13.76
C LEU A 40 1.75 4.74 15.08
N ILE A 41 1.30 3.80 15.91
CA ILE A 41 1.97 3.47 17.18
C ILE A 41 3.06 2.45 16.90
N ASN A 42 4.32 2.81 17.11
CA ASN A 42 5.46 1.96 16.76
C ASN A 42 5.79 0.92 17.85
N HIS A 43 6.63 -0.04 17.46
CA HIS A 43 7.20 -1.03 18.35
C HIS A 43 8.32 -0.45 19.24
N SER A 44 8.33 -0.81 20.52
CA SER A 44 9.53 -0.75 21.38
C SER A 44 9.55 -1.90 22.38
N LYS A 45 10.74 -2.39 22.75
CA LYS A 45 10.95 -3.27 23.91
C LYS A 45 10.88 -2.55 25.26
N GLU A 46 10.91 -1.23 25.23
CA GLU A 46 10.66 -0.35 26.38
C GLU A 46 9.39 0.47 26.11
N PRO A 47 8.20 -0.16 26.03
CA PRO A 47 6.97 0.53 25.68
C PRO A 47 6.54 1.48 26.81
N ASN A 48 5.87 2.57 26.45
CA ASN A 48 5.23 3.49 27.40
C ASN A 48 3.71 3.34 27.43
N VAL A 49 3.14 2.50 26.57
CA VAL A 49 1.74 2.07 26.61
C VAL A 49 1.63 0.55 26.46
N TYR A 50 0.55 -0.03 26.97
CA TYR A 50 0.19 -1.42 26.69
C TYR A 50 -1.24 -1.51 26.17
N LEU A 51 -1.53 -2.57 25.41
CA LEU A 51 -2.87 -2.83 24.90
C LEU A 51 -3.67 -3.70 25.86
N ARG A 52 -4.96 -3.41 25.99
CA ARG A 52 -5.94 -4.28 26.63
C ARG A 52 -7.29 -4.18 25.93
N TRP A 53 -8.15 -5.16 26.14
CA TRP A 53 -9.55 -5.04 25.71
C TRP A 53 -10.20 -3.81 26.33
N ALA A 54 -10.85 -3.00 25.49
CA ALA A 54 -11.40 -1.73 25.91
C ALA A 54 -12.55 -1.89 26.89
N SER A 55 -12.75 -0.90 27.77
CA SER A 55 -13.89 -0.95 28.68
C SER A 55 -15.21 -0.76 27.91
N PRO A 56 -16.25 -1.57 28.16
CA PRO A 56 -17.57 -1.40 27.53
C PRO A 56 -18.23 -0.06 27.92
N ASN A 57 -17.81 0.56 29.02
CA ASN A 57 -18.36 1.84 29.48
C ASN A 57 -17.80 3.05 28.71
N ARG A 58 -16.73 2.88 27.94
CA ARG A 58 -16.00 3.98 27.27
C ARG A 58 -15.76 3.71 25.78
N SER A 59 -16.29 2.61 25.25
CA SER A 59 -16.08 2.16 23.88
C SER A 59 -17.23 1.30 23.41
N ASN A 60 -17.30 1.02 22.11
CA ASN A 60 -18.23 0.04 21.53
C ASN A 60 -17.74 -1.41 21.71
N HIS A 61 -16.87 -1.68 22.69
CA HIS A 61 -16.44 -3.05 22.97
C HIS A 61 -17.59 -3.85 23.60
N GLU A 62 -17.96 -4.94 22.94
CA GLU A 62 -18.93 -5.92 23.43
C GLU A 62 -18.16 -7.15 23.97
N PRO A 63 -17.82 -7.19 25.28
CA PRO A 63 -16.91 -8.20 25.86
C PRO A 63 -17.43 -9.64 25.76
N GLU A 64 -18.74 -9.84 25.61
CA GLU A 64 -19.34 -11.15 25.40
C GLU A 64 -18.86 -11.82 24.10
N TRP A 65 -18.36 -11.05 23.12
CA TRP A 65 -17.81 -11.59 21.88
C TRP A 65 -16.51 -12.34 22.07
N LEU A 66 -15.72 -12.01 23.10
CA LEU A 66 -14.52 -12.76 23.47
C LEU A 66 -14.85 -14.23 23.80
N ASN A 67 -16.09 -14.52 24.21
CA ASN A 67 -16.56 -15.87 24.52
C ASN A 67 -17.27 -16.57 23.34
N LYS A 68 -17.39 -15.93 22.18
CA LYS A 68 -18.05 -16.49 20.99
C LYS A 68 -17.05 -17.29 20.13
N THR A 69 -17.59 -18.21 19.35
CA THR A 69 -16.81 -19.00 18.38
C THR A 69 -16.46 -18.18 17.14
N LEU A 70 -15.42 -18.60 16.40
CA LEU A 70 -15.03 -17.97 15.13
C LEU A 70 -16.16 -17.94 14.09
N ARG A 71 -17.02 -18.97 14.09
CA ARG A 71 -18.21 -19.01 13.21
C ARG A 71 -19.20 -17.89 13.52
N SER A 72 -19.29 -17.49 14.79
CA SER A 72 -20.16 -16.40 15.21
C SER A 72 -19.55 -15.06 14.80
N LEU A 73 -18.24 -14.87 15.01
CA LEU A 73 -17.52 -13.66 14.58
C LEU A 73 -17.65 -13.42 13.07
N LYS A 74 -17.53 -14.47 12.25
CA LYS A 74 -17.69 -14.37 10.78
C LYS A 74 -19.06 -13.85 10.32
N LYS A 75 -20.10 -13.98 11.15
CA LYS A 75 -21.45 -13.50 10.82
C LYS A 75 -21.69 -12.07 11.28
N LYS A 76 -20.74 -11.47 12.00
CA LYS A 76 -20.88 -10.13 12.54
C LYS A 76 -20.39 -9.13 11.50
N GLU A 77 -21.29 -8.23 11.10
CA GLU A 77 -21.03 -7.22 10.06
C GLU A 77 -20.52 -5.89 10.65
N THR A 78 -20.53 -5.76 11.99
CA THR A 78 -20.12 -4.54 12.68
C THR A 78 -18.90 -4.75 13.57
N ALA A 79 -18.09 -3.71 13.75
CA ALA A 79 -16.97 -3.73 14.68
C ALA A 79 -17.48 -3.71 16.13
N VAL A 80 -17.18 -4.78 16.88
CA VAL A 80 -17.61 -4.97 18.29
C VAL A 80 -16.47 -5.32 19.23
N LEU A 81 -15.27 -5.46 18.68
CA LEU A 81 -14.05 -5.67 19.42
C LEU A 81 -13.25 -4.38 19.37
N ALA A 82 -12.71 -3.95 20.51
CA ALA A 82 -11.86 -2.79 20.59
C ALA A 82 -10.74 -3.03 21.60
N PHE A 83 -9.53 -2.61 21.23
CA PHE A 83 -8.42 -2.45 22.15
C PHE A 83 -8.34 -0.99 22.59
N GLU A 84 -7.87 -0.77 23.81
CA GLU A 84 -7.43 0.54 24.28
C GLU A 84 -5.94 0.49 24.62
N ALA A 85 -5.21 1.54 24.24
CA ALA A 85 -3.84 1.77 24.68
C ALA A 85 -3.86 2.48 26.03
N VAL A 86 -3.14 1.95 27.00
CA VAL A 86 -3.12 2.45 28.37
C VAL A 86 -1.69 2.80 28.73
N ALA A 87 -1.49 4.02 29.20
CA ALA A 87 -0.17 4.50 29.60
C ALA A 87 0.37 3.69 30.78
N LEU A 88 1.64 3.28 30.67
CA LEU A 88 2.41 2.59 31.71
C LEU A 88 3.08 3.60 32.67
N ARG A 89 3.18 4.85 32.23
CA ARG A 89 3.75 6.01 32.93
C ARG A 89 3.09 7.29 32.42
N ASP A 90 3.37 8.42 33.06
CA ASP A 90 3.02 9.71 32.49
C ASP A 90 3.79 9.92 31.17
N ILE A 91 3.11 10.51 30.17
CA ILE A 91 3.62 10.77 28.82
C ILE A 91 3.58 12.27 28.61
N GLU A 92 4.73 12.88 28.33
CA GLU A 92 4.86 14.33 28.16
C GLU A 92 4.52 14.78 26.73
N GLU A 93 4.28 16.08 26.54
CA GLU A 93 4.06 16.62 25.20
C GLU A 93 5.31 16.43 24.33
N GLY A 94 5.12 15.80 23.16
CA GLY A 94 6.21 15.48 22.24
C GLY A 94 6.80 14.08 22.42
N ASP A 95 6.44 13.34 23.48
CA ASP A 95 6.81 11.93 23.61
C ASP A 95 6.13 11.09 22.52
N GLU A 96 6.91 10.23 21.85
CA GLU A 96 6.37 9.20 20.97
C GLU A 96 5.72 8.08 21.80
N VAL A 97 4.61 7.53 21.30
CA VAL A 97 3.87 6.45 21.96
C VAL A 97 4.30 5.11 21.36
N PHE A 98 4.71 4.17 22.21
CA PHE A 98 5.21 2.86 21.83
C PHE A 98 4.48 1.72 22.54
N ILE A 99 4.16 0.67 21.78
CA ILE A 99 3.70 -0.64 22.30
C ILE A 99 4.76 -1.71 22.05
N ASP A 100 4.72 -2.79 22.83
CA ASP A 100 5.47 -4.00 22.52
C ASP A 100 4.67 -4.86 21.52
N TYR A 101 5.27 -5.17 20.38
CA TYR A 101 4.68 -6.02 19.33
C TYR A 101 4.87 -7.52 19.64
N GLY A 102 5.62 -7.85 20.71
CA GLY A 102 5.88 -9.19 21.21
C GLY A 102 7.26 -9.73 20.83
N ASP A 103 7.75 -10.69 21.60
CA ASP A 103 9.07 -11.32 21.40
C ASP A 103 9.19 -12.02 20.05
N GLU A 104 8.18 -12.77 19.60
CA GLU A 104 8.25 -13.44 18.30
C GLU A 104 8.33 -12.45 17.14
N TRP A 105 7.67 -11.28 17.26
CA TRP A 105 7.78 -10.24 16.24
C TRP A 105 9.20 -9.67 16.21
N GLN A 106 9.78 -9.38 17.39
CA GLN A 106 11.16 -8.86 17.48
C GLN A 106 12.17 -9.87 16.93
N GLU A 107 12.06 -11.14 17.30
CA GLU A 107 12.94 -12.20 16.78
C GLU A 107 12.85 -12.29 15.26
N ALA A 108 11.64 -12.26 14.70
CA ALA A 108 11.44 -12.27 13.25
C ALA A 108 12.02 -11.02 12.57
N TRP A 109 11.89 -9.85 13.20
CA TRP A 109 12.46 -8.60 12.70
C TRP A 109 14.00 -8.64 12.71
N ASP A 110 14.59 -9.09 13.82
CA ASP A 110 16.04 -9.22 13.96
C ASP A 110 16.61 -10.21 12.94
N GLU A 111 15.95 -11.36 12.75
CA GLU A 111 16.32 -12.34 11.72
C GLU A 111 16.19 -11.74 10.32
N HIS A 112 15.10 -11.01 10.06
CA HIS A 112 14.88 -10.35 8.79
C HIS A 112 15.99 -9.36 8.48
N VAL A 113 16.30 -8.44 9.40
CA VAL A 113 17.35 -7.43 9.22
C VAL A 113 18.71 -8.07 9.03
N ALA A 114 19.04 -9.11 9.81
CA ALA A 114 20.32 -9.82 9.70
C ALA A 114 20.50 -10.52 8.35
N ASN A 115 19.42 -11.01 7.75
CA ASN A 115 19.45 -11.79 6.51
C ASN A 115 18.95 -11.02 5.28
N TRP A 116 18.49 -9.78 5.44
CA TRP A 116 17.91 -9.00 4.36
C TRP A 116 18.93 -8.76 3.26
N LYS A 117 18.47 -8.95 2.02
CA LYS A 117 19.22 -8.62 0.81
C LYS A 117 18.29 -7.91 -0.14
N PRO A 118 18.77 -6.89 -0.87
CA PRO A 118 17.99 -6.27 -1.92
C PRO A 118 17.59 -7.33 -2.96
N VAL A 119 16.42 -7.18 -3.56
CA VAL A 119 16.05 -7.99 -4.72
C VAL A 119 16.96 -7.66 -5.91
N GLU A 120 17.08 -8.59 -6.85
CA GLU A 120 17.82 -8.34 -8.09
C GLU A 120 17.23 -7.12 -8.83
N GLY A 121 18.09 -6.19 -9.25
CA GLY A 121 17.69 -4.95 -9.92
C GLY A 121 17.19 -3.83 -8.99
N ALA A 122 17.28 -3.98 -7.66
CA ALA A 122 16.82 -2.95 -6.72
C ALA A 122 17.57 -1.61 -6.88
N GLU A 123 18.82 -1.64 -7.36
CA GLU A 123 19.61 -0.45 -7.68
C GLU A 123 19.02 0.40 -8.83
N GLU A 124 18.27 -0.25 -9.73
CA GLU A 124 17.60 0.40 -10.86
C GLU A 124 16.21 0.91 -10.49
N TYR A 125 15.63 0.43 -9.39
CA TYR A 125 14.30 0.84 -8.93
C TYR A 125 14.25 2.35 -8.66
N ARG A 126 13.19 3.00 -9.12
CA ARG A 126 12.84 4.37 -8.76
C ARG A 126 11.33 4.48 -8.59
N SER A 127 10.87 5.10 -7.52
CA SER A 127 9.43 5.31 -7.34
C SER A 127 8.89 6.30 -8.37
N ALA A 128 7.61 6.17 -8.72
CA ALA A 128 6.95 7.14 -9.58
C ALA A 128 6.94 8.55 -8.96
N ASP A 129 6.80 8.63 -7.64
CA ASP A 129 6.81 9.89 -6.90
C ASP A 129 8.14 10.62 -7.03
N ASP A 130 9.28 9.93 -6.86
CA ASP A 130 10.60 10.53 -7.06
C ASP A 130 10.79 11.07 -8.48
N MET A 131 10.36 10.28 -9.47
CA MET A 131 10.44 10.64 -10.89
C MET A 131 9.49 11.80 -11.26
N ASN A 132 8.38 11.94 -10.54
CA ASN A 132 7.42 13.03 -10.72
C ASN A 132 7.82 14.30 -9.97
N ALA A 133 8.56 14.19 -8.86
CA ALA A 133 9.10 15.31 -8.11
C ALA A 133 10.17 16.07 -8.90
N ASP A 134 10.97 15.36 -9.70
CA ASP A 134 11.91 15.99 -10.63
C ASP A 134 11.19 16.50 -11.90
N LYS A 135 10.86 17.80 -11.89
CA LYS A 135 10.33 18.51 -13.06
C LYS A 135 11.42 19.08 -13.98
N THR A 136 12.69 18.99 -13.59
CA THR A 136 13.81 19.60 -14.31
C THR A 136 14.42 18.68 -15.35
N THR A 137 14.42 17.38 -15.09
CA THR A 137 14.93 16.38 -16.03
C THR A 137 13.96 16.22 -17.22
N PRO A 138 14.42 16.43 -18.46
CA PRO A 138 13.57 16.21 -19.63
C PRO A 138 13.17 14.74 -19.77
N LEU A 139 11.90 14.50 -20.09
CA LEU A 139 11.42 13.16 -20.45
C LEU A 139 12.14 12.63 -21.71
N ARG A 140 12.39 11.32 -21.68
CA ARG A 140 12.97 10.52 -22.76
C ARG A 140 11.92 10.09 -23.77
N THR A 141 12.21 10.30 -25.05
CA THR A 141 11.38 9.79 -26.16
C THR A 141 11.50 8.27 -26.28
N GLU A 142 10.59 7.62 -27.01
CA GLU A 142 10.67 6.17 -27.29
C GLU A 142 12.02 5.78 -27.90
N PHE A 143 12.56 6.61 -28.79
CA PHE A 143 13.87 6.37 -29.38
C PHE A 143 15.01 6.47 -28.34
N GLU A 144 14.95 7.43 -27.42
CA GLU A 144 15.93 7.57 -26.34
C GLU A 144 15.84 6.39 -25.34
N GLN A 145 14.62 5.88 -25.10
CA GLN A 145 14.38 4.74 -24.22
C GLN A 145 14.99 3.42 -24.73
N ILE A 146 15.24 3.28 -26.04
CA ILE A 146 15.96 2.11 -26.59
C ILE A 146 17.40 2.04 -26.03
N GLN A 147 18.05 3.18 -25.83
CA GLN A 147 19.42 3.25 -25.33
C GLN A 147 19.48 3.43 -23.81
N GLN A 148 18.52 4.16 -23.26
CA GLN A 148 18.41 4.48 -21.84
C GLN A 148 16.95 4.30 -21.43
N PRO A 149 16.52 3.06 -21.10
CA PRO A 149 15.14 2.79 -20.70
C PRO A 149 14.83 3.36 -19.32
N TYR A 150 13.57 3.72 -19.07
CA TYR A 150 13.13 3.98 -17.69
C TYR A 150 13.23 2.70 -16.86
N PRO A 151 13.34 2.82 -15.53
CA PRO A 151 13.18 1.69 -14.61
C PRO A 151 11.95 0.85 -14.98
N SER A 152 12.14 -0.47 -14.96
CA SER A 152 11.12 -1.43 -15.43
C SER A 152 9.84 -1.43 -14.60
N ASN A 153 9.88 -0.85 -13.39
CA ASN A 153 8.73 -0.65 -12.51
C ASN A 153 7.86 0.56 -12.88
N LEU A 154 8.23 1.36 -13.88
CA LEU A 154 7.52 2.59 -14.21
C LEU A 154 6.78 2.49 -15.54
N ASP A 155 5.61 3.13 -15.60
CA ASP A 155 4.95 3.50 -16.84
C ASP A 155 4.82 5.02 -16.93
N LEU A 156 4.93 5.56 -18.14
CA LEU A 156 4.60 6.94 -18.44
C LEU A 156 3.14 7.03 -18.88
N LYS A 157 2.39 7.89 -18.20
CA LYS A 157 1.00 8.22 -18.52
C LYS A 157 0.89 9.67 -18.94
N CYS A 158 -0.10 9.96 -19.78
CA CYS A 158 -0.44 11.28 -20.26
C CYS A 158 -1.83 11.66 -19.76
N ASP A 159 -1.96 12.89 -19.26
CA ASP A 159 -3.24 13.48 -18.92
C ASP A 159 -3.97 13.88 -20.21
N THR A 160 -5.13 13.26 -20.46
CA THR A 160 -5.88 13.46 -21.71
C THR A 160 -6.56 14.82 -21.79
N SER A 161 -6.69 15.54 -20.67
CA SER A 161 -7.17 16.93 -20.66
C SER A 161 -6.28 17.87 -21.48
N PHE A 162 -5.01 17.49 -21.69
CA PHE A 162 -4.03 18.23 -22.48
C PHE A 162 -4.15 18.03 -23.99
N VAL A 163 -5.00 17.10 -24.47
CA VAL A 163 -5.25 16.88 -25.91
C VAL A 163 -5.76 18.15 -26.58
N LYS A 164 -6.69 18.86 -25.93
CA LYS A 164 -7.24 20.11 -26.46
C LYS A 164 -6.39 21.31 -26.05
N ARG A 165 -5.37 21.61 -26.87
CA ARG A 165 -4.41 22.71 -26.63
C ARG A 165 -5.03 24.02 -26.17
N SER A 166 -6.12 24.45 -26.79
CA SER A 166 -6.79 25.71 -26.46
C SER A 166 -7.30 25.77 -25.01
N LYS A 167 -7.62 24.63 -24.39
CA LYS A 167 -8.08 24.56 -23.00
C LYS A 167 -6.94 24.87 -22.04
N TRP A 168 -5.86 24.08 -22.07
CA TRP A 168 -4.78 24.21 -21.07
C TRP A 168 -3.84 25.38 -21.34
N LEU A 169 -3.65 25.80 -22.60
CA LEU A 169 -2.70 26.86 -22.93
C LEU A 169 -3.06 28.20 -22.27
N LYS A 170 -4.35 28.48 -22.08
CA LYS A 170 -4.81 29.65 -21.32
C LYS A 170 -4.36 29.58 -19.86
N HIS A 171 -4.44 28.41 -19.25
CA HIS A 171 -4.03 28.20 -17.86
C HIS A 171 -2.52 28.26 -17.69
N TRP A 172 -1.77 27.68 -18.65
CA TRP A 172 -0.32 27.79 -18.73
C TRP A 172 0.14 29.26 -18.74
N ASN A 173 -0.37 30.04 -19.70
CA ASN A 173 0.02 31.46 -19.84
C ASN A 173 -0.35 32.32 -18.62
N ASN A 174 -1.40 31.92 -17.90
CA ASN A 174 -1.86 32.63 -16.70
C ASN A 174 -1.19 32.14 -15.41
N GLY A 175 -0.31 31.12 -15.46
CA GLY A 175 0.29 30.53 -14.26
C GLY A 175 -0.75 29.84 -13.35
N THR A 176 -1.79 29.25 -13.95
CA THR A 176 -2.91 28.59 -13.24
C THR A 176 -3.08 27.13 -13.67
N LEU A 177 -1.98 26.49 -14.08
CA LEU A 177 -2.01 25.12 -14.58
C LEU A 177 -2.41 24.11 -13.49
N ASP A 178 -1.93 24.28 -12.26
CA ASP A 178 -2.32 23.40 -11.14
C ASP A 178 -3.84 23.36 -10.93
N LYS A 179 -4.50 24.52 -11.07
CA LYS A 179 -5.97 24.60 -10.99
C LYS A 179 -6.65 23.92 -12.17
N PHE A 180 -6.04 23.92 -13.35
CA PHE A 180 -6.57 23.20 -14.50
C PHE A 180 -6.52 21.69 -14.25
N MET A 181 -5.37 21.20 -13.76
CA MET A 181 -5.16 19.78 -13.45
C MET A 181 -6.07 19.30 -12.33
N MET A 182 -6.24 20.08 -11.25
CA MET A 182 -7.14 19.73 -10.14
C MET A 182 -8.62 19.64 -10.53
N ASN A 183 -9.01 20.22 -11.67
CA ASN A 183 -10.39 20.19 -12.18
C ASN A 183 -10.55 19.25 -13.38
N SER A 184 -9.51 18.51 -13.75
CA SER A 184 -9.64 17.46 -14.75
C SER A 184 -10.13 16.19 -14.07
N ASP A 185 -11.28 15.69 -14.53
CA ASP A 185 -11.79 14.37 -14.15
C ASP A 185 -11.30 13.29 -15.14
N ASP A 186 -10.35 13.62 -16.01
CA ASP A 186 -9.92 12.73 -17.08
C ASP A 186 -8.87 11.73 -16.56
N ASP A 187 -9.13 10.43 -16.76
CA ASP A 187 -8.17 9.39 -16.39
C ASP A 187 -6.91 9.47 -17.27
N PRO A 188 -5.71 9.40 -16.68
CA PRO A 188 -4.48 9.45 -17.44
C PRO A 188 -4.31 8.17 -18.27
N SER A 189 -4.11 8.33 -19.58
CA SER A 189 -3.94 7.22 -20.52
C SER A 189 -2.48 6.84 -20.69
N ARG A 190 -2.23 5.60 -21.14
CA ARG A 190 -0.89 5.21 -21.57
C ARG A 190 -0.48 6.04 -22.78
N CYS A 191 0.79 6.41 -22.86
CA CYS A 191 1.29 7.14 -24.00
C CYS A 191 2.75 6.86 -24.32
N GLU A 192 3.09 7.11 -25.58
CA GLU A 192 4.45 6.98 -26.12
C GLU A 192 4.98 8.37 -26.48
N LEU A 193 6.16 8.72 -25.97
CA LEU A 193 6.74 10.03 -26.19
C LEU A 193 7.51 10.07 -27.51
N LEU A 194 6.95 10.72 -28.52
CA LEU A 194 7.49 10.67 -29.89
C LEU A 194 8.61 11.69 -30.12
N ARG A 195 8.40 12.94 -29.69
CA ARG A 195 9.37 14.04 -29.88
C ARG A 195 9.37 15.00 -28.72
N LYS A 196 10.51 15.67 -28.54
CA LYS A 196 10.65 16.85 -27.69
C LYS A 196 11.29 17.99 -28.47
N GLU A 197 10.82 19.19 -28.25
CA GLU A 197 11.28 20.43 -28.89
C GLU A 197 11.60 21.45 -27.80
N THR A 198 12.70 22.19 -27.92
CA THR A 198 13.02 23.28 -26.99
C THR A 198 12.73 24.61 -27.67
N ASP A 199 11.97 25.49 -27.02
CA ASP A 199 11.68 26.82 -27.57
C ASP A 199 12.81 27.83 -27.29
N ALA A 200 12.70 29.03 -27.85
CA ALA A 200 13.69 30.09 -27.68
C ALA A 200 13.84 30.59 -26.23
N ARG A 201 12.91 30.23 -25.33
CA ARG A 201 12.94 30.55 -23.91
C ARG A 201 13.51 29.40 -23.08
N GLY A 202 13.88 28.28 -23.71
CA GLY A 202 14.39 27.09 -23.04
C GLY A 202 13.31 26.15 -22.52
N ASN A 203 12.02 26.39 -22.80
CA ASN A 203 10.98 25.46 -22.38
C ASN A 203 11.00 24.22 -23.29
N VAL A 204 10.88 23.05 -22.68
CA VAL A 204 10.78 21.78 -23.40
C VAL A 204 9.30 21.43 -23.61
N TRP A 205 8.94 21.17 -24.86
CA TRP A 205 7.61 20.82 -25.31
C TRP A 205 7.62 19.41 -25.88
N TYR A 206 6.59 18.65 -25.58
CA TYR A 206 6.51 17.24 -25.94
C TYR A 206 5.38 16.96 -26.91
N THR A 207 5.58 15.97 -27.79
CA THR A 207 4.48 15.32 -28.50
C THR A 207 4.47 13.85 -28.16
N ALA A 208 3.28 13.36 -27.79
CA ALA A 208 3.06 11.95 -27.47
C ALA A 208 1.86 11.39 -28.23
N LEU A 209 1.92 10.10 -28.50
CA LEU A 209 0.79 9.30 -28.96
C LEU A 209 0.09 8.72 -27.74
N LEU A 210 -1.22 8.98 -27.61
CA LEU A 210 -2.04 8.31 -26.61
C LEU A 210 -2.39 6.92 -27.13
N ILE A 211 -2.23 5.92 -26.28
CA ILE A 211 -2.58 4.53 -26.56
C ILE A 211 -3.91 4.25 -25.88
N ASP A 212 -4.95 4.06 -26.68
CA ASP A 212 -6.25 3.54 -26.25
C ASP A 212 -6.18 2.01 -26.23
N GLU A 213 -6.33 1.40 -25.05
CA GLU A 213 -6.29 -0.05 -24.88
C GLU A 213 -7.57 -0.74 -25.36
N GLU A 214 -8.68 0.00 -25.49
CA GLU A 214 -9.97 -0.53 -25.94
C GLU A 214 -10.19 -0.33 -27.44
N ASN A 215 -9.59 0.71 -28.04
CA ASN A 215 -9.80 1.06 -29.44
C ASN A 215 -8.50 1.44 -30.17
N SER A 216 -7.79 0.44 -30.70
CA SER A 216 -6.50 0.60 -31.38
C SER A 216 -6.55 1.43 -32.67
N ASP A 217 -7.74 1.69 -33.22
CA ASP A 217 -7.88 2.34 -34.52
C ASP A 217 -7.89 3.87 -34.43
N GLU A 218 -8.19 4.44 -33.25
CA GLU A 218 -8.17 5.88 -33.01
C GLU A 218 -6.84 6.34 -32.40
N HIS A 219 -6.00 6.98 -33.21
CA HIS A 219 -4.75 7.56 -32.75
C HIS A 219 -4.98 9.00 -32.31
N GLN A 220 -4.90 9.26 -31.01
CA GLN A 220 -4.94 10.62 -30.48
C GLN A 220 -3.54 11.13 -30.15
N PHE A 221 -3.26 12.38 -30.53
CA PHE A 221 -1.97 13.02 -30.30
C PHE A 221 -2.11 14.14 -29.27
N LEU A 222 -1.14 14.18 -28.37
CA LEU A 222 -0.91 15.26 -27.44
C LEU A 222 0.24 16.10 -28.00
N GLU A 223 -0.04 17.30 -28.51
CA GLU A 223 0.95 18.07 -29.25
C GLU A 223 1.46 19.31 -28.50
N LYS A 224 2.79 19.45 -28.43
CA LYS A 224 3.49 20.57 -27.80
C LYS A 224 2.94 20.84 -26.40
N ALA A 225 2.80 19.77 -25.63
CA ALA A 225 2.37 19.80 -24.26
C ALA A 225 3.57 20.02 -23.33
N PRO A 226 3.37 20.63 -22.16
CA PRO A 226 4.43 20.84 -21.19
C PRO A 226 4.67 19.55 -20.37
N ARG A 227 5.73 19.53 -19.55
CA ARG A 227 6.13 18.36 -18.72
C ARG A 227 5.00 17.88 -17.78
N GLU A 228 4.14 18.79 -17.37
CA GLU A 228 3.02 18.60 -16.46
C GLU A 228 1.87 17.78 -17.07
N ALA A 229 1.85 17.62 -18.39
CA ALA A 229 0.89 16.71 -19.04
C ALA A 229 1.24 15.22 -18.87
N PHE A 230 2.36 14.91 -18.22
CA PHE A 230 2.94 13.58 -18.15
C PHE A 230 3.24 13.18 -16.71
N HIS A 231 2.94 11.94 -16.36
CA HIS A 231 3.14 11.41 -15.01
C HIS A 231 3.71 10.00 -15.10
N PHE A 232 4.73 9.73 -14.30
CA PHE A 232 5.10 8.36 -14.01
C PHE A 232 4.07 7.75 -13.06
N ILE A 233 3.79 6.47 -13.24
CA ILE A 233 3.09 5.64 -12.28
C ILE A 233 3.90 4.37 -12.03
N ASP A 234 3.83 3.85 -10.81
CA ASP A 234 4.37 2.54 -10.52
C ASP A 234 3.49 1.49 -11.19
N ARG A 235 4.13 0.56 -11.91
CA ARG A 235 3.44 -0.59 -12.48
C ARG A 235 2.81 -1.42 -11.38
N PRO A 236 1.63 -2.01 -11.61
CA PRO A 236 1.01 -2.90 -10.64
C PRO A 236 1.99 -3.95 -10.13
N TYR A 237 2.00 -4.15 -8.81
CA TYR A 237 2.83 -5.15 -8.12
C TYR A 237 4.36 -4.93 -8.15
N THR A 238 4.81 -3.72 -8.50
CA THR A 238 6.26 -3.42 -8.56
C THR A 238 6.78 -2.53 -7.43
N ALA A 239 5.89 -1.89 -6.67
CA ALA A 239 6.27 -1.10 -5.50
C ALA A 239 6.78 -1.96 -4.33
N ASP A 240 7.54 -1.36 -3.41
CA ASP A 240 8.20 -2.04 -2.28
C ASP A 240 7.26 -2.92 -1.43
N MET A 241 6.01 -2.50 -1.25
CA MET A 241 5.01 -3.27 -0.52
C MET A 241 4.73 -4.66 -1.11
N HIS A 242 5.05 -4.86 -2.40
CA HIS A 242 4.86 -6.12 -3.13
C HIS A 242 6.12 -7.00 -3.17
N LEU A 243 7.25 -6.54 -2.63
CA LEU A 243 8.48 -7.33 -2.62
C LEU A 243 8.28 -8.62 -1.83
N ASN A 244 8.57 -9.76 -2.46
CA ASN A 244 8.37 -11.08 -1.84
C ASN A 244 9.19 -11.24 -0.54
N ASN A 245 10.35 -10.59 -0.48
CA ASN A 245 11.22 -10.60 0.69
C ASN A 245 10.97 -9.44 1.66
N ALA A 246 9.95 -8.59 1.47
CA ALA A 246 9.63 -7.57 2.48
C ALA A 246 9.16 -8.21 3.79
N PHE A 247 9.52 -7.58 4.91
CA PHE A 247 9.13 -8.04 6.24
C PHE A 247 7.61 -8.05 6.40
N ARG A 248 7.07 -9.19 6.85
CA ARG A 248 5.64 -9.39 7.06
C ARG A 248 5.42 -10.23 8.31
N HIS A 249 5.00 -9.60 9.40
CA HIS A 249 4.70 -10.30 10.64
C HIS A 249 3.60 -9.56 11.41
N ASP A 250 2.59 -10.29 11.89
CA ASP A 250 1.56 -9.72 12.75
C ASP A 250 2.12 -9.39 14.14
N MET A 251 1.58 -8.35 14.77
CA MET A 251 1.85 -8.06 16.18
C MET A 251 1.26 -9.18 17.04
N ARG A 252 2.02 -9.70 17.99
CA ARG A 252 1.55 -10.80 18.83
C ARG A 252 0.70 -10.30 19.99
N VAL A 253 -0.55 -10.72 20.01
CA VAL A 253 -1.40 -10.58 21.19
C VAL A 253 -0.90 -11.57 22.26
N PRO A 254 -0.63 -11.11 23.50
CA PRO A 254 -0.24 -12.00 24.58
C PRO A 254 -1.29 -13.06 24.92
N ASP A 255 -0.84 -14.22 25.41
CA ASP A 255 -1.69 -15.37 25.77
C ASP A 255 -2.84 -15.00 26.72
N HIS A 256 -2.58 -14.14 27.70
CA HIS A 256 -3.55 -13.74 28.71
C HIS A 256 -4.65 -12.80 28.17
N LEU A 257 -4.42 -12.17 27.01
CA LEU A 257 -5.40 -11.31 26.34
C LEU A 257 -6.16 -12.07 25.26
N PHE A 258 -5.56 -13.08 24.64
CA PHE A 258 -6.16 -13.76 23.49
C PHE A 258 -7.17 -14.83 23.90
N PRO A 259 -8.42 -14.81 23.40
CA PRO A 259 -9.43 -15.78 23.82
C PRO A 259 -9.10 -17.23 23.44
N GLU A 260 -9.18 -18.13 24.42
CA GLU A 260 -8.93 -19.57 24.24
C GLU A 260 -9.79 -20.20 23.13
N LYS A 261 -11.06 -19.78 23.02
CA LYS A 261 -11.98 -20.26 21.97
C LYS A 261 -11.56 -19.90 20.54
N TRP A 262 -10.59 -18.99 20.40
CA TRP A 262 -10.07 -18.56 19.11
C TRP A 262 -8.74 -19.24 18.77
N LYS A 263 -8.11 -19.93 19.74
CA LYS A 263 -6.88 -20.70 19.52
C LYS A 263 -7.23 -22.01 18.81
N ASN A 264 -7.21 -21.98 17.48
CA ASN A 264 -7.63 -23.08 16.61
C ASN A 264 -6.48 -23.70 15.77
N ARG A 265 -5.21 -23.37 16.07
CA ARG A 265 -4.03 -23.92 15.38
C ARG A 265 -3.27 -25.01 16.17
N ILE A 266 -3.57 -25.24 17.45
CA ILE A 266 -3.03 -26.39 18.22
C ILE A 266 -4.00 -27.57 18.06
N SER A 267 -3.69 -28.82 17.67
CA SER A 267 -2.52 -29.62 17.22
C SER A 267 -3.14 -30.83 16.45
N PRO A 268 -2.42 -31.55 15.55
CA PRO A 268 -2.89 -32.78 14.89
C PRO A 268 -3.46 -33.88 15.81
N ASP A 269 -3.28 -33.79 17.13
CA ASP A 269 -3.79 -34.75 18.12
C ASP A 269 -5.20 -34.43 18.67
N ARG A 270 -5.94 -33.46 18.08
CA ARG A 270 -7.34 -33.17 18.43
C ARG A 270 -8.33 -33.52 17.31
N GLU A 271 -8.24 -34.74 16.76
CA GLU A 271 -9.28 -35.27 15.86
C GLU A 271 -10.59 -35.68 16.59
N ASP A 272 -10.65 -35.59 17.93
CA ASP A 272 -11.79 -36.10 18.72
C ASP A 272 -12.78 -35.04 19.25
N GLU A 273 -12.80 -33.83 18.70
CA GLU A 273 -13.96 -32.94 18.87
C GLU A 273 -14.67 -32.70 17.53
N LYS A 274 -15.16 -33.80 16.96
CA LYS A 274 -16.40 -33.75 16.19
C LYS A 274 -17.57 -33.67 17.18
N ASP A 275 -18.45 -32.71 16.92
CA ASP A 275 -19.78 -32.50 17.50
C ASP A 275 -19.86 -31.80 18.87
N GLN A 276 -20.02 -30.46 18.80
CA GLN A 276 -21.09 -29.70 19.48
C GLN A 276 -21.23 -28.25 18.95
#